data_AF-A0A7C7CMU7-F1
#
_entry.id   AF-A0A7C7CMU7-F1
#
_cell.length_a   1.000
_cell.length_b   1.000
_cell.length_c   1.000
_cell.angle_alpha   90.00
_cell.angle_beta   90.00
_cell.angle_gamma   90.00
#
_symmetry.space_group_name_H-M   'P 1'
#
loop_
_entity.id
_entity.type
_entity.pdbx_description
1 polymer ?
#
loop_
_entity_poly.entity_id
_entity_poly.type
_entity_poly.pdbx_seq_one_letter_code
_entity_poly.pdbx_strand_id
1 'polypeptide(L)'
;RGLQQITLLMIAEGMADPHFLAAGATDYCRYFGNVLLAYMWAKMAKVSLKRKGEPFYDAKLASARFFFKRIYPETISLAAKIQSGPKPLMDYPEAMM
;
A
#
# COMPACT_ATOMS: atom_id res chain seq x y z
N ARG A 1 -6.81 -2.03 -10.56
CA ARG A 1 -5.82 -0.94 -10.46
C ARG A 1 -5.04 -1.19 -9.19
N GLY A 2 -3.95 -1.93 -9.28
CA GLY A 2 -3.32 -2.57 -8.12
C GLY A 2 -1.82 -2.35 -8.13
N LEU A 3 -1.09 -3.15 -7.36
CA LEU A 3 0.36 -3.02 -7.20
C LEU A 3 1.11 -2.97 -8.54
N GLN A 4 0.83 -3.88 -9.46
CA GLN A 4 1.49 -3.92 -10.76
C GLN A 4 1.40 -2.60 -11.52
N GLN A 5 0.25 -1.92 -11.47
CA GLN A 5 0.07 -0.65 -12.16
C GLN A 5 0.92 0.46 -11.52
N ILE A 6 0.95 0.52 -10.18
CA ILE A 6 1.78 1.50 -9.47
C ILE A 6 3.26 1.22 -9.69
N THR A 7 3.69 -0.05 -9.68
CA THR A 7 5.07 -0.43 -9.99
C THR A 7 5.45 -0.03 -11.41
N LEU A 8 4.58 -0.29 -12.41
CA LEU A 8 4.83 0.12 -13.79
C LEU A 8 4.88 1.64 -13.95
N LEU A 9 4.03 2.39 -13.23
CA LEU A 9 4.08 3.85 -13.19
C LEU A 9 5.43 4.33 -12.64
N MET A 10 5.87 3.80 -11.50
CA MET A 10 7.16 4.15 -10.88
C MET A 10 8.32 3.91 -11.85
N ILE A 11 8.30 2.79 -12.58
CA ILE A 11 9.32 2.47 -13.58
C ILE A 11 9.26 3.44 -14.76
N ALA A 12 8.08 3.65 -15.35
CA ALA A 12 7.91 4.45 -16.54
C ALA A 12 8.32 5.92 -16.32
N GLU A 13 7.79 6.55 -15.27
CA GLU A 13 8.11 7.94 -14.94
C GLU A 13 9.52 8.07 -14.38
N GLY A 14 9.96 7.09 -13.58
CA GLY A 14 11.29 7.08 -12.97
C GLY A 14 12.46 6.94 -13.95
N MET A 15 12.23 6.33 -15.11
CA MET A 15 13.23 6.28 -16.19
C MET A 15 13.44 7.64 -16.85
N ALA A 16 12.40 8.49 -16.88
CA ALA A 16 12.47 9.83 -17.46
C ALA A 16 12.92 10.87 -16.43
N ASP A 17 12.42 10.77 -15.19
CA ASP A 17 12.71 11.69 -14.09
C ASP A 17 13.04 10.92 -12.80
N PRO A 18 14.33 10.90 -12.38
CA PRO A 18 14.73 10.30 -11.12
C PRO A 18 14.04 10.90 -9.88
N HIS A 19 13.59 12.17 -9.95
CA HIS A 19 12.85 12.80 -8.84
C HIS A 19 11.48 12.15 -8.61
N PHE A 20 10.86 11.55 -9.63
CA PHE A 20 9.62 10.81 -9.47
C PHE A 20 9.81 9.59 -8.56
N LEU A 21 10.90 8.84 -8.75
CA LEU A 21 11.23 7.70 -7.89
C LEU A 21 11.47 8.15 -6.45
N ALA A 22 12.23 9.23 -6.26
CA ALA A 22 12.55 9.75 -4.93
C ALA A 22 11.29 10.24 -4.20
N ALA A 23 10.42 11.00 -4.89
CA ALA A 23 9.17 11.51 -4.35
C ALA A 23 8.19 10.39 -3.95
N GLY A 24 8.11 9.32 -4.76
CA GLY A 24 7.19 8.21 -4.54
C GLY A 24 7.72 7.07 -3.66
N ALA A 25 9.02 7.03 -3.34
CA ALA A 25 9.69 5.85 -2.76
C ALA A 25 9.04 5.35 -1.44
N THR A 26 8.86 6.24 -0.47
CA THR A 26 8.32 5.88 0.85
C THR A 26 6.86 5.45 0.76
N ASP A 27 6.04 6.19 0.01
CA ASP A 27 4.63 5.85 -0.19
C ASP A 27 4.48 4.52 -0.94
N TYR A 28 5.34 4.27 -1.95
CA TYR A 28 5.37 3.00 -2.67
C TYR A 28 5.75 1.83 -1.77
N CYS A 29 6.76 1.98 -0.92
CA CYS A 29 7.16 0.93 0.01
C CYS A 29 6.01 0.54 0.96
N ARG A 30 5.31 1.55 1.52
CA ARG A 30 4.14 1.32 2.37
C ARG A 30 2.97 0.69 1.60
N TYR A 31 2.72 1.14 0.38
CA TYR A 31 1.70 0.57 -0.49
C TYR A 31 1.99 -0.92 -0.75
N PHE A 32 3.23 -1.24 -1.14
CA PHE A 32 3.69 -2.61 -1.37
C PHE A 32 3.53 -3.47 -0.10
N GLY A 33 3.96 -2.96 1.05
CA GLY A 33 3.82 -3.63 2.34
C GLY A 33 2.37 -3.97 2.68
N ASN A 34 1.43 -3.03 2.46
CA ASN A 34 0.01 -3.28 2.68
C ASN A 34 -0.55 -4.39 1.76
N VAL A 35 -0.11 -4.46 0.51
CA VAL A 35 -0.49 -5.55 -0.42
C VAL A 35 0.09 -6.90 0.02
N LEU A 36 1.35 -6.93 0.48
CA LEU A 36 1.96 -8.13 1.03
C LEU A 36 1.22 -8.63 2.28
N LEU A 37 0.89 -7.73 3.20
CA LEU A 37 0.13 -8.05 4.40
C LEU A 37 -1.28 -8.55 4.06
N ALA A 38 -1.95 -7.95 3.08
CA ALA A 38 -3.25 -8.44 2.59
C ALA A 38 -3.15 -9.89 2.10
N TYR A 39 -2.10 -10.24 1.35
CA TYR A 39 -1.85 -11.60 0.90
C TYR A 39 -1.63 -12.57 2.09
N MET A 40 -0.85 -12.16 3.09
CA MET A 40 -0.63 -13.00 4.29
C MET A 40 -1.90 -13.19 5.11
N TRP A 41 -2.72 -12.14 5.27
CA TRP A 41 -4.03 -12.24 5.91
C TRP A 41 -4.96 -13.18 5.15
N ALA A 42 -4.99 -13.13 3.82
CA ALA A 42 -5.78 -14.05 3.01
C ALA A 42 -5.32 -15.51 3.20
N LYS A 43 -4.01 -15.77 3.25
CA LYS A 43 -3.46 -17.11 3.55
C LYS A 43 -3.88 -17.60 4.93
N MET A 44 -3.73 -16.77 5.97
CA MET A 44 -4.15 -17.12 7.33
C MET A 44 -5.66 -17.35 7.43
N ALA A 45 -6.46 -16.52 6.76
CA ALA A 45 -7.92 -16.66 6.72
C ALA A 45 -8.33 -17.99 6.06
N LYS A 46 -7.69 -18.39 4.95
CA LYS A 46 -7.95 -19.68 4.28
C LYS A 46 -7.76 -20.88 5.21
N VAL A 47 -6.73 -20.86 6.05
CA VAL A 47 -6.50 -21.92 7.06
C VAL A 47 -7.53 -21.81 8.18
N SER A 48 -7.80 -20.60 8.66
CA SER A 48 -8.72 -20.36 9.80
C SER A 48 -10.17 -20.75 9.48
N LEU A 49 -10.60 -20.59 8.23
CA LEU A 49 -11.93 -20.99 7.79
C LEU A 49 -12.19 -22.51 7.94
N LYS A 50 -11.13 -23.34 7.87
CA LYS A 50 -11.27 -24.80 8.08
C LYS A 50 -11.47 -25.18 9.54
N ARG A 51 -11.15 -24.28 10.47
CA ARG A 51 -11.19 -24.47 11.93
C ARG A 51 -12.12 -23.46 12.61
N LYS A 52 -13.15 -23.03 11.87
CA LYS A 52 -14.14 -22.05 12.34
C LYS A 52 -14.88 -22.58 13.57
N GLY A 53 -15.15 -21.72 14.55
CA GLY A 53 -15.74 -22.08 15.84
C GLY A 53 -14.71 -22.32 16.94
N GLU A 54 -13.43 -22.48 16.60
CA GLU A 54 -12.34 -22.44 17.58
C GLU A 54 -11.95 -20.98 17.90
N PRO A 55 -11.88 -20.57 19.18
CA PRO A 55 -11.68 -19.16 19.55
C PRO A 55 -10.50 -18.45 18.89
N PHE A 56 -9.37 -19.12 18.75
CA PHE A 56 -8.17 -18.55 18.11
C PHE A 56 -8.38 -18.25 16.62
N TYR A 57 -9.03 -19.17 15.89
CA TYR A 57 -9.25 -19.03 14.44
C TYR A 57 -10.35 -18.02 14.14
N ASP A 58 -11.38 -17.95 14.98
CA ASP A 58 -12.40 -16.91 14.88
C ASP A 58 -11.82 -15.52 15.14
N ALA A 59 -10.92 -15.39 16.12
CA ALA A 59 -10.16 -14.16 16.36
C ALA A 59 -9.30 -13.77 15.15
N LYS A 60 -8.58 -14.72 14.53
CA LYS A 60 -7.79 -14.46 13.30
C LYS A 60 -8.66 -13.97 12.14
N LEU A 61 -9.84 -14.56 11.95
CA LEU A 61 -10.79 -14.11 10.93
C LEU A 61 -11.33 -12.72 11.23
N ALA A 62 -11.56 -12.38 12.50
CA ALA A 62 -11.96 -11.04 12.91
C ALA A 62 -10.84 -10.01 12.65
N SER A 63 -9.60 -10.32 13.01
CA SER A 63 -8.43 -9.46 12.73
C SER A 63 -8.22 -9.23 11.24
N ALA A 64 -8.36 -10.27 10.41
CA ALA A 64 -8.28 -10.13 8.96
C ALA A 64 -9.35 -9.16 8.43
N ARG A 65 -10.61 -9.32 8.87
CA ARG A 65 -11.70 -8.39 8.50
C ARG A 65 -11.41 -6.96 8.93
N PHE A 66 -10.85 -6.76 10.12
CA PHE A 66 -10.44 -5.44 10.58
C PHE A 66 -9.37 -4.83 9.66
N PHE A 67 -8.30 -5.57 9.35
CA PHE A 67 -7.23 -5.11 8.46
C PHE A 67 -7.79 -4.67 7.10
N PHE A 68 -8.61 -5.51 6.46
CA PHE A 68 -9.18 -5.18 5.14
C PHE A 68 -10.15 -4.00 5.17
N LYS A 69 -10.89 -3.78 6.28
CA LYS A 69 -11.84 -2.67 6.40
C LYS A 69 -11.22 -1.35 6.85
N ARG A 70 -10.16 -1.39 7.67
CA ARG A 70 -9.63 -0.20 8.36
C ARG A 70 -8.23 0.20 7.96
N ILE A 71 -7.37 -0.76 7.60
CA ILE A 71 -5.95 -0.49 7.30
C ILE A 71 -5.72 -0.53 5.80
N TYR A 72 -6.15 -1.61 5.12
CA TYR A 72 -5.91 -1.81 3.70
C TYR A 72 -6.40 -0.66 2.78
N PRO A 73 -7.52 0.05 3.06
CA PRO A 73 -7.94 1.20 2.26
C PRO A 73 -6.91 2.33 2.18
N GLU A 74 -5.93 2.38 3.09
CA GLU A 74 -4.80 3.31 3.01
C GLU A 74 -4.07 3.25 1.66
N THR A 75 -4.05 2.08 1.02
CA THR A 75 -3.49 1.88 -0.34
C THR A 75 -4.05 2.85 -1.37
N ILE A 76 -5.32 3.27 -1.25
CA ILE A 76 -5.95 4.24 -2.14
C ILE A 76 -5.26 5.60 -2.02
N SER A 77 -5.06 6.06 -0.78
CA SER A 77 -4.41 7.34 -0.50
C SER A 77 -2.93 7.32 -0.90
N LEU A 78 -2.23 6.21 -0.65
CA LEU A 78 -0.83 6.05 -1.04
C LEU A 78 -0.67 6.04 -2.56
N ALA A 79 -1.56 5.37 -3.29
CA ALA A 79 -1.56 5.39 -4.75
C ALA A 79 -1.76 6.82 -5.29
N ALA A 80 -2.67 7.60 -4.69
CA ALA A 80 -2.89 8.99 -5.09
C ALA A 80 -1.65 9.87 -4.83
N LYS A 81 -0.95 9.68 -3.70
CA LYS A 81 0.30 10.40 -3.41
C LYS A 81 1.39 10.08 -4.43
N ILE A 82 1.59 8.80 -4.74
CA ILE A 82 2.57 8.37 -5.75
C ILE A 82 2.25 8.99 -7.11
N GLN A 83 0.97 9.01 -7.51
CA GLN A 83 0.52 9.58 -8.77
C GLN A 83 0.65 11.10 -8.84
N SER A 84 0.77 11.81 -7.71
CA SER A 84 0.97 13.26 -7.70
C SER A 84 2.36 13.69 -8.17
N GLY A 85 3.31 12.75 -8.21
CA GLY A 85 4.67 12.98 -8.70
C GLY A 85 5.47 13.97 -7.85
N PRO A 86 6.62 14.44 -8.37
CA PRO A 86 7.53 15.30 -7.60
C PRO A 86 7.10 16.77 -7.58
N LYS A 87 6.27 17.22 -8.52
CA LYS A 87 5.94 18.64 -8.72
C LYS A 87 5.52 19.37 -7.43
N PRO A 88 4.59 18.86 -6.61
CA PRO A 88 4.20 19.56 -5.38
C PRO A 88 5.32 19.67 -4.34
N LEU A 89 6.29 18.76 -4.36
CA LEU A 89 7.45 18.78 -3.46
C LEU A 89 8.52 19.76 -3.98
N MET A 90 8.75 19.77 -5.29
CA MET A 90 9.77 20.59 -5.93
C MET A 90 9.33 22.06 -6.07
N ASP A 91 8.03 22.32 -6.19
CA ASP A 91 7.46 23.68 -6.22
C ASP A 91 7.35 24.32 -4.81
N TYR A 92 7.73 23.59 -3.75
CA TYR A 92 7.65 24.10 -2.38
C TYR A 92 8.70 25.22 -2.15
N PRO A 93 8.30 26.41 -1.68
CA PRO A 93 9.22 27.53 -1.53
C PRO A 93 10.24 27.27 -0.42
N GLU A 94 11.51 27.07 -0.78
CA GLU A 94 12.61 26.81 0.17
C GLU A 94 12.83 27.96 1.16
N ALA A 95 12.54 29.21 0.77
CA ALA A 95 12.71 30.38 1.63
C ALA A 95 11.76 30.44 2.85
N MET A 96 10.83 29.48 2.96
CA MET A 96 9.87 29.37 4.06
C MET A 96 10.17 28.19 5.02
N MET A 97 11.30 27.49 4.85
CA MET A 97 11.86 26.54 5.83
C MET A 97 12.92 27.21 6.70
#